data_AF-A0A942I9N6-F1
#
_entry.id   AF-A0A942I9N6-F1
#
_cell.length_a   1.000
_cell.length_b   1.000
_cell.length_c   1.000
_cell.angle_alpha   90.00
_cell.angle_beta   90.00
_cell.angle_gamma   90.00
#
_symmetry.space_group_name_H-M   'P 1'
#
loop_
_entity.id
_entity.type
_entity.pdbx_description
1 polymer ?
#
loop_
_entity_poly.entity_id
_entity_poly.type
_entity_poly.pdbx_seq_one_letter_code
_entity_poly.pdbx_strand_id
1 'polypeptide(L)'
;MMTKKRKTIIVAVTVLLVSAVAYSAAAVLFPARRLALTEFHGPRGGSLFGLPLVEPTFENHVIMLSSNVIVGTIVTTPPEGRAEQQGIFEVEVKEDLISRTAGNTIMVSAENDLFEVGETYLMLLSRIARTTFSFDFYVADSEFVFRVDGLGDQVQRLVNPAERVFMAPFQDPKYNSLSRLRQYIRGLAPANRMRYIHRDRDVKVLEQAPSHAALINLADHILLIETISAELNANGTAAMVGFRTIHTYKGEGIHATTTASTFKGVNVATILFLPTYVEINQRYLVFLVEEDDGHITLATRRGSVVAETDPEFSPLLEKLTASRR
;
A
#
# COMPACT_ATOMS: atom_id res chain seq x y z
N MET A 1 57.85 17.15 25.48
CA MET A 1 57.58 16.78 24.07
C MET A 1 56.25 16.05 23.97
N MET A 2 55.25 16.65 23.33
CA MET A 2 54.00 15.96 23.01
C MET A 2 54.26 15.00 21.84
N THR A 3 54.02 13.70 22.03
CA THR A 3 54.19 12.70 20.97
C THR A 3 53.19 12.97 19.84
N LYS A 4 53.59 12.76 18.57
CA LYS A 4 52.74 12.97 17.37
C LYS A 4 51.32 12.40 17.54
N LYS A 5 51.20 11.24 18.20
CA LYS A 5 49.94 10.55 18.51
C LYS A 5 48.96 11.40 19.35
N ARG A 6 49.45 12.16 20.34
CA ARG A 6 48.60 13.04 21.17
C ARG A 6 48.07 14.24 20.39
N LYS A 7 48.86 14.79 19.45
CA LYS A 7 48.38 15.89 18.58
C LYS A 7 47.25 15.44 17.66
N THR A 8 47.35 14.23 17.09
CA THR A 8 46.32 13.69 16.21
C THR A 8 44.99 13.45 16.95
N ILE A 9 45.04 12.91 18.17
CA ILE A 9 43.84 12.68 18.99
C ILE A 9 43.15 13.99 19.35
N ILE A 10 43.91 15.02 19.72
CA ILE A 10 43.32 16.32 20.08
C ILE A 10 42.63 16.95 18.88
N VAL A 11 43.25 16.95 17.69
CA VAL A 11 42.63 17.49 16.48
C VAL A 11 41.34 16.73 16.13
N ALA A 12 41.34 15.40 16.21
CA ALA A 12 40.14 14.60 15.94
C ALA A 12 38.99 14.91 16.92
N VAL A 13 39.30 15.04 18.21
CA VAL A 13 38.31 15.38 19.25
C VAL A 13 37.77 16.80 19.05
N THR A 14 38.62 17.77 18.72
CA THR A 14 38.20 19.15 18.47
C THR A 14 37.30 19.24 17.23
N VAL A 15 37.63 18.53 16.15
CA VAL A 15 36.78 18.47 14.95
C VAL A 15 35.41 17.87 15.28
N LEU A 16 35.37 16.75 16.02
CA LEU A 16 34.12 16.12 16.48
C LEU A 16 33.27 17.06 17.35
N LEU A 17 33.89 17.78 18.29
CA LEU A 17 33.18 18.73 19.16
C LEU A 17 32.64 19.93 18.38
N VAL A 18 33.42 20.51 17.46
CA VAL A 18 32.96 21.62 16.62
C VAL A 18 31.82 21.18 15.71
N SER A 19 31.92 19.98 15.11
CA SER A 19 30.83 19.41 14.30
C SER A 19 29.57 19.15 15.13
N ALA A 20 29.70 18.60 16.34
CA ALA A 20 28.57 18.36 17.22
C ALA A 20 27.88 19.66 17.66
N VAL A 21 28.66 20.67 18.07
CA VAL A 21 28.12 21.99 18.46
C VAL A 21 27.48 22.70 17.27
N ALA A 22 28.07 22.65 16.08
CA ALA A 22 27.46 23.19 14.87
C ALA A 22 26.15 22.49 14.51
N TYR A 23 26.09 21.16 14.68
CA TYR A 23 24.88 20.37 14.45
C TYR A 23 23.77 20.68 15.47
N SER A 24 24.13 20.80 16.76
CA SER A 24 23.19 21.18 17.82
C SER A 24 22.70 22.62 17.69
N ALA A 25 23.58 23.56 17.33
CA ALA A 25 23.19 24.95 17.09
C ALA A 25 22.27 25.07 15.86
N ALA A 26 22.52 24.32 14.80
CA ALA A 26 21.63 24.25 13.65
C ALA A 26 20.25 23.66 14.03
N ALA A 27 20.21 22.61 14.86
CA ALA A 27 18.94 22.02 15.31
C ALA A 27 18.10 22.96 16.21
N VAL A 28 18.74 23.84 16.98
CA VAL A 28 18.06 24.82 17.85
C VAL A 28 17.63 26.08 17.08
N LEU A 29 18.42 26.53 16.10
CA LEU A 29 18.12 27.73 15.31
C LEU A 29 17.12 27.49 14.18
N PHE A 30 16.95 26.22 13.78
CA PHE A 30 15.93 25.80 12.83
C PHE A 30 15.03 24.79 13.52
N PRO A 31 14.13 25.18 14.45
CA PRO A 31 12.97 24.35 14.70
C PRO A 31 12.34 24.16 13.33
N ALA A 32 12.37 22.94 12.80
CA ALA A 32 11.78 22.64 11.51
C ALA A 32 10.34 23.13 11.63
N ARG A 33 10.06 24.31 11.05
CA ARG A 33 8.74 24.92 11.13
C ARG A 33 7.83 23.89 10.50
N ARG A 34 6.97 23.30 11.32
CA ARG A 34 5.99 22.36 10.83
C ARG A 34 5.18 23.08 9.77
N LEU A 35 5.13 22.48 8.60
CA LEU A 35 4.37 22.93 7.46
C LEU A 35 2.89 22.72 7.79
N ALA A 36 2.25 23.79 8.27
CA ALA A 36 0.85 23.78 8.64
C ALA A 36 -0.03 23.91 7.39
N LEU A 37 -1.06 23.04 7.32
CA LEU A 37 -2.12 23.18 6.34
C LEU A 37 -2.96 24.43 6.64
N THR A 38 -3.50 25.07 5.60
CA THR A 38 -4.34 26.28 5.73
C THR A 38 -5.57 26.01 6.61
N GLU A 39 -6.18 24.83 6.48
CA GLU A 39 -7.28 24.35 7.32
C GLU A 39 -7.16 22.83 7.45
N PHE A 40 -7.25 22.23 8.63
CA PHE A 40 -7.26 20.77 8.75
C PHE A 40 -8.59 20.31 9.35
N HIS A 41 -9.42 19.70 8.52
CA HIS A 41 -10.60 18.99 8.97
C HIS A 41 -10.17 17.55 9.08
N GLY A 42 -9.67 17.12 10.23
CA GLY A 42 -9.11 15.77 10.39
C GLY A 42 -10.02 14.65 9.88
N PRO A 43 -9.49 13.43 9.76
CA PRO A 43 -10.07 12.38 8.94
C PRO A 43 -11.55 12.19 9.27
N ARG A 44 -12.41 12.44 8.27
CA ARG A 44 -13.87 12.35 8.42
C ARG A 44 -14.37 10.90 8.49
N GLY A 45 -13.50 9.92 8.24
CA GLY A 45 -13.80 8.49 8.30
C GLY A 45 -12.88 7.77 9.29
N GLY A 46 -13.39 6.75 9.97
CA GLY A 46 -12.55 5.83 10.72
C GLY A 46 -11.60 5.13 9.75
N SER A 47 -10.29 5.24 9.97
CA SER A 47 -9.32 4.48 9.17
C SER A 47 -9.67 2.99 9.28
N LEU A 48 -9.59 2.26 8.15
CA LEU A 48 -9.74 0.80 8.09
C LEU A 48 -8.84 0.05 9.09
N PHE A 49 -7.83 0.74 9.64
CA PHE A 49 -6.79 0.19 10.50
C PHE A 49 -6.78 0.79 11.92
N GLY A 50 -7.87 1.44 12.34
CA GLY A 50 -8.01 2.03 13.68
C GLY A 50 -7.46 3.45 13.80
N LEU A 51 -7.40 3.97 15.03
CA LEU A 51 -6.87 5.31 15.30
C LEU A 51 -5.36 5.35 14.99
N PRO A 52 -4.89 6.36 14.25
CA PRO A 52 -3.47 6.46 13.94
C PRO A 52 -2.66 6.67 15.24
N LEU A 53 -1.56 5.93 15.39
CA LEU A 53 -0.65 6.04 16.53
C LEU A 53 0.06 7.41 16.59
N VAL A 54 -0.01 8.17 15.50
CA VAL A 54 0.61 9.47 15.33
C VAL A 54 -0.39 10.41 14.68
N GLU A 55 -0.42 11.66 15.11
CA GLU A 55 -1.18 12.73 14.46
C GLU A 55 -0.81 12.84 12.95
N PRO A 56 -1.79 12.85 12.04
CA PRO A 56 -1.55 12.98 10.61
C PRO A 56 -1.18 14.43 10.25
N THR A 57 0.10 14.78 10.39
CA THR A 57 0.67 16.01 9.83
C THR A 57 1.34 15.72 8.49
N PHE A 58 1.58 16.75 7.68
CA PHE A 58 2.26 16.57 6.39
C PHE A 58 3.62 15.87 6.54
N GLU A 59 4.42 16.27 7.54
CA GLU A 59 5.71 15.64 7.80
C GLU A 59 5.57 14.22 8.31
N ASN A 60 4.59 13.94 9.17
CA ASN A 60 4.36 12.58 9.65
C ASN A 60 3.93 11.67 8.50
N HIS A 61 3.14 12.18 7.55
CA HIS A 61 2.85 11.46 6.33
C HIS A 61 4.11 11.16 5.54
N VAL A 62 4.88 12.21 5.23
CA VAL A 62 6.13 12.07 4.48
C VAL A 62 7.09 11.10 5.16
N ILE A 63 7.26 11.16 6.48
CA ILE A 63 8.33 10.49 7.24
C ILE A 63 7.91 9.14 7.85
N MET A 64 6.61 8.90 8.07
CA MET A 64 6.16 7.76 8.88
C MET A 64 4.95 7.01 8.34
N LEU A 65 4.09 7.64 7.55
CA LEU A 65 2.85 7.00 7.10
C LEU A 65 2.89 6.60 5.62
N SER A 66 3.63 7.31 4.78
CA SER A 66 3.78 7.01 3.36
C SER A 66 5.04 6.20 3.08
N SER A 67 4.89 5.11 2.32
CA SER A 67 6.02 4.36 1.77
C SER A 67 6.61 5.04 0.54
N ASN A 68 5.76 5.74 -0.22
CA ASN A 68 6.11 6.41 -1.46
C ASN A 68 5.50 7.81 -1.49
N VAL A 69 6.24 8.76 -2.06
CA VAL A 69 5.69 10.07 -2.40
C VAL A 69 6.03 10.32 -3.85
N ILE A 70 5.00 10.54 -4.67
CA ILE A 70 5.15 10.64 -6.12
C ILE A 70 4.43 11.87 -6.68
N VAL A 71 4.82 12.26 -7.88
CA VAL A 71 4.01 13.10 -8.77
C VAL A 71 3.57 12.23 -9.93
N GLY A 72 2.26 12.14 -10.18
CA GLY A 72 1.72 11.27 -11.23
C GLY A 72 0.44 11.80 -11.86
N THR A 73 0.18 11.38 -13.10
CA THR A 73 -1.02 11.74 -13.87
C THR A 73 -2.01 10.59 -13.85
N ILE A 74 -3.28 10.88 -13.60
CA ILE A 74 -4.36 9.88 -13.62
C ILE A 74 -4.66 9.50 -15.07
N VAL A 75 -4.46 8.25 -15.45
CA VAL A 75 -4.63 7.79 -16.84
C VAL A 75 -6.04 7.28 -17.07
N THR A 76 -6.50 6.39 -16.21
CA THR A 76 -7.82 5.76 -16.33
C THR A 76 -8.46 5.61 -14.95
N THR A 77 -9.79 5.73 -14.92
CA THR A 77 -10.64 5.06 -13.93
C THR A 77 -10.76 3.59 -14.35
N PRO A 78 -11.16 2.64 -13.47
CA PRO A 78 -10.89 1.22 -13.65
C PRO A 78 -11.23 0.73 -15.07
N PRO A 79 -10.37 -0.08 -15.71
CA PRO A 79 -10.55 -0.49 -17.10
C PRO A 79 -11.96 -1.03 -17.35
N GLU A 80 -12.52 -0.72 -18.53
CA GLU A 80 -13.84 -1.16 -18.98
C GLU A 80 -14.04 -2.66 -18.69
N GLY A 81 -15.11 -3.00 -17.97
CA GLY A 81 -15.38 -4.36 -17.48
C GLY A 81 -15.17 -4.56 -15.97
N ARG A 82 -14.60 -3.57 -15.25
CA ARG A 82 -14.53 -3.54 -13.78
C ARG A 82 -15.34 -2.40 -13.17
N ALA A 83 -16.52 -2.12 -13.73
CA ALA A 83 -17.40 -1.03 -13.31
C ALA A 83 -17.78 -1.05 -11.81
N GLU A 84 -17.54 -2.17 -11.11
CA GLU A 84 -17.81 -2.34 -9.68
C GLU A 84 -16.60 -2.05 -8.77
N GLN A 85 -15.37 -1.95 -9.30
CA GLN A 85 -14.19 -1.63 -8.51
C GLN A 85 -14.02 -0.12 -8.35
N GLN A 86 -14.99 0.51 -7.70
CA GLN A 86 -14.92 1.91 -7.31
C GLN A 86 -13.62 2.19 -6.54
N GLY A 87 -12.97 3.32 -6.85
CA GLY A 87 -11.84 3.82 -6.08
C GLY A 87 -10.50 3.16 -6.41
N ILE A 88 -10.32 2.63 -7.62
CA ILE A 88 -9.02 2.19 -8.14
C ILE A 88 -8.65 3.01 -9.38
N PHE A 89 -7.45 3.56 -9.40
CA PHE A 89 -6.97 4.46 -10.43
C PHE A 89 -5.64 3.98 -11.00
N GLU A 90 -5.50 4.06 -12.32
CA GLU A 90 -4.21 3.88 -12.99
C GLU A 90 -3.48 5.23 -13.01
N VAL A 91 -2.25 5.23 -12.50
CA VAL A 91 -1.45 6.46 -12.35
C VAL A 91 -0.14 6.30 -13.11
N GLU A 92 0.09 7.19 -14.07
CA GLU A 92 1.38 7.33 -14.74
C GLU A 92 2.32 8.17 -13.85
N VAL A 93 3.34 7.54 -13.29
CA VAL A 93 4.33 8.16 -12.42
C VAL A 93 5.25 9.06 -13.27
N LYS A 94 5.20 10.37 -13.01
CA LYS A 94 6.07 11.37 -13.63
C LYS A 94 7.36 11.55 -12.85
N GLU A 95 7.29 11.43 -11.52
CA GLU A 95 8.45 11.58 -10.64
C GLU A 95 8.28 10.86 -9.30
N ASP A 96 9.33 10.16 -8.86
CA ASP A 96 9.47 9.67 -7.49
C ASP A 96 10.17 10.72 -6.61
N LEU A 97 9.52 11.14 -5.53
CA LEU A 97 10.11 12.03 -4.52
C LEU A 97 10.71 11.25 -3.36
N ILE A 98 10.02 10.19 -2.93
CA ILE A 98 10.45 9.26 -1.88
C ILE A 98 10.15 7.85 -2.34
N SER A 99 11.19 6.99 -2.28
CA SER A 99 11.19 5.60 -2.72
C SER A 99 10.85 5.44 -4.21
N ARG A 100 11.47 4.48 -4.89
CA ARG A 100 11.25 4.28 -6.32
C ARG A 100 10.08 3.33 -6.53
N THR A 101 9.12 3.67 -7.39
CA THR A 101 8.13 2.69 -7.86
C THR A 101 8.79 1.66 -8.79
N ALA A 102 8.22 0.46 -8.90
CA ALA A 102 8.76 -0.60 -9.75
C ALA A 102 8.57 -0.34 -11.26
N GLY A 103 7.71 0.62 -11.62
CA GLY A 103 7.41 0.97 -13.00
C GLY A 103 6.87 2.40 -13.13
N ASN A 104 6.65 2.80 -14.39
CA ASN A 104 6.13 4.13 -14.74
C ASN A 104 4.61 4.23 -14.60
N THR A 105 3.94 3.11 -14.35
CA THR A 105 2.50 3.05 -14.10
C THR A 105 2.27 2.22 -12.84
N ILE A 106 1.37 2.69 -11.98
CA ILE A 106 0.98 2.01 -10.75
C ILE A 106 -0.53 2.02 -10.61
N MET A 107 -1.07 1.08 -9.83
CA MET A 107 -2.48 1.09 -9.43
C MET A 107 -2.60 1.68 -8.02
N VAL A 108 -3.45 2.69 -7.86
CA VAL A 108 -3.69 3.40 -6.60
C VAL A 108 -5.15 3.24 -6.19
N SER A 109 -5.41 2.81 -4.97
CA SER A 109 -6.75 2.86 -4.37
C SER A 109 -6.98 4.16 -3.61
N ALA A 110 -8.12 4.82 -3.85
CA ALA A 110 -8.50 6.07 -3.22
C ALA A 110 -10.02 6.28 -3.26
N GLU A 111 -10.52 7.36 -2.65
CA GLU A 111 -11.92 7.80 -2.77
C GLU A 111 -12.26 8.16 -4.23
N ASN A 112 -13.48 7.84 -4.68
CA ASN A 112 -13.89 7.97 -6.09
C ASN A 112 -13.81 9.40 -6.63
N ASP A 113 -14.07 10.38 -5.79
CA ASP A 113 -14.16 11.81 -6.11
C ASP A 113 -12.85 12.56 -5.87
N LEU A 114 -11.78 11.84 -5.47
CA LEU A 114 -10.49 12.45 -5.19
C LEU A 114 -9.73 12.87 -6.45
N PHE A 115 -9.96 12.16 -7.56
CA PHE A 115 -9.16 12.25 -8.78
C PHE A 115 -10.00 12.53 -10.03
N GLU A 116 -9.41 13.21 -11.01
CA GLU A 116 -9.95 13.37 -12.36
C GLU A 116 -8.92 12.91 -13.40
N VAL A 117 -9.41 12.21 -14.43
CA VAL A 117 -8.56 11.67 -15.50
C VAL A 117 -7.86 12.80 -16.25
N GLY A 118 -6.58 12.61 -16.54
CA GLY A 118 -5.71 13.59 -17.20
C GLY A 118 -5.08 14.61 -16.26
N GLU A 119 -5.52 14.68 -15.00
CA GLU A 119 -4.92 15.59 -14.03
C GLU A 119 -3.69 15.00 -13.35
N THR A 120 -2.80 15.88 -12.90
CA THR A 120 -1.56 15.51 -12.21
C THR A 120 -1.66 15.83 -10.73
N TYR A 121 -1.15 14.92 -9.89
CA TYR A 121 -1.21 15.02 -8.45
C TYR A 121 0.14 14.70 -7.81
N LEU A 122 0.45 15.40 -6.72
CA LEU A 122 1.41 14.95 -5.72
C LEU A 122 0.68 14.08 -4.70
N MET A 123 1.08 12.82 -4.60
CA MET A 123 0.40 11.79 -3.81
C MET A 123 1.34 11.21 -2.76
N LEU A 124 0.82 11.11 -1.53
CA LEU A 124 1.48 10.48 -0.39
C LEU A 124 0.88 9.08 -0.22
N LEU A 125 1.59 8.09 -0.73
CA LEU A 125 1.09 6.74 -0.95
C LEU A 125 1.62 5.77 0.09
N SER A 126 0.73 4.87 0.52
CA SER A 126 1.06 3.73 1.36
C SER A 126 1.00 2.46 0.52
N ARG A 127 2.05 1.64 0.57
CA ARG A 127 2.09 0.35 -0.13
C ARG A 127 1.18 -0.65 0.57
N ILE A 128 0.40 -1.39 -0.20
CA ILE A 128 -0.32 -2.57 0.31
C ILE A 128 0.44 -3.82 -0.08
N ALA A 129 1.08 -4.42 0.91
CA ALA A 129 1.79 -5.69 0.78
C ALA A 129 0.84 -6.89 0.95
N ARG A 130 -0.35 -6.85 0.34
CA ARG A 130 -1.32 -7.94 0.42
C ARG A 130 -1.67 -8.42 -0.98
N THR A 131 -1.61 -9.73 -1.17
CA THR A 131 -1.90 -10.40 -2.45
C THR A 131 -3.39 -10.42 -2.78
N THR A 132 -4.25 -10.14 -1.79
CA THR A 132 -5.71 -10.05 -1.97
C THR A 132 -6.15 -8.82 -2.76
N PHE A 133 -5.32 -7.77 -2.82
CA PHE A 133 -5.64 -6.54 -3.52
C PHE A 133 -4.94 -6.50 -4.87
N SER A 134 -5.66 -6.03 -5.88
CA SER A 134 -5.19 -5.91 -7.26
C SER A 134 -4.32 -4.68 -7.52
N PHE A 135 -3.97 -3.92 -6.48
CA PHE A 135 -3.29 -2.64 -6.59
C PHE A 135 -2.09 -2.53 -5.65
N ASP A 136 -1.19 -1.60 -6.00
CA ASP A 136 0.12 -1.45 -5.38
C ASP A 136 0.08 -0.55 -4.14
N PHE A 137 -0.73 0.50 -4.23
CA PHE A 137 -0.74 1.60 -3.29
C PHE A 137 -2.15 2.04 -2.94
N TYR A 138 -2.29 2.71 -1.81
CA TYR A 138 -3.49 3.45 -1.47
C TYR A 138 -3.16 4.84 -0.92
N VAL A 139 -4.11 5.74 -1.07
CA VAL A 139 -4.12 7.04 -0.38
C VAL A 139 -4.70 6.80 1.01
N ALA A 140 -3.89 7.00 2.05
CA ALA A 140 -4.34 6.82 3.43
C ALA A 140 -5.27 7.95 3.90
N ASP A 141 -4.93 9.20 3.52
CA ASP A 141 -5.60 10.40 3.97
C ASP A 141 -5.72 11.37 2.79
N SER A 142 -6.95 11.65 2.36
CA SER A 142 -7.22 12.45 1.15
C SER A 142 -6.84 13.92 1.30
N GLU A 143 -6.68 14.44 2.54
CA GLU A 143 -6.19 15.81 2.76
C GLU A 143 -4.73 16.03 2.32
N PHE A 144 -3.97 14.95 2.11
CA PHE A 144 -2.58 14.99 1.67
C PHE A 144 -2.40 14.62 0.19
N VAL A 145 -3.46 14.74 -0.61
CA VAL A 145 -3.39 14.69 -2.06
C VAL A 145 -3.48 16.11 -2.60
N PHE A 146 -2.50 16.49 -3.42
CA PHE A 146 -2.40 17.84 -3.96
C PHE A 146 -2.44 17.81 -5.48
N ARG A 147 -3.44 18.44 -6.08
CA ARG A 147 -3.48 18.68 -7.53
C ARG A 147 -2.34 19.61 -7.91
N VAL A 148 -1.64 19.27 -8.99
CA VAL A 148 -0.65 20.13 -9.64
C VAL A 148 -1.33 20.78 -10.83
N ASP A 149 -1.26 22.11 -10.92
CA ASP A 149 -1.86 22.85 -12.02
C ASP A 149 -1.28 22.46 -13.40
N GLY A 150 -1.99 22.81 -14.47
CA GLY A 150 -1.55 22.49 -15.84
C GLY A 150 -0.24 23.17 -16.27
N LEU A 151 0.21 24.19 -15.51
CA LEU A 151 1.52 24.83 -15.69
C LEU A 151 2.64 24.10 -14.93
N GLY A 152 2.29 23.15 -14.06
CA GLY A 152 3.21 22.20 -13.44
C GLY A 152 3.91 22.68 -12.18
N ASP A 153 3.50 23.81 -11.59
CA ASP A 153 4.17 24.33 -10.39
C ASP A 153 3.25 24.79 -9.28
N GLN A 154 1.96 25.09 -9.48
CA GLN A 154 1.08 25.39 -8.34
C GLN A 154 0.50 24.09 -7.77
N VAL A 155 0.57 23.93 -6.44
CA VAL A 155 -0.10 22.83 -5.75
C VAL A 155 -1.37 23.33 -5.07
N GLN A 156 -2.43 22.56 -5.19
CA GLN A 156 -3.74 22.87 -4.64
C GLN A 156 -4.30 21.67 -3.90
N ARG A 157 -4.93 21.89 -2.75
CA ARG A 157 -5.63 20.83 -2.02
C ARG A 157 -7.12 20.86 -2.31
N LEU A 158 -7.70 19.69 -2.52
CA LEU A 158 -9.14 19.50 -2.63
C LEU A 158 -9.79 19.61 -1.24
N VAL A 159 -10.70 20.56 -1.05
CA VAL A 159 -11.43 20.75 0.24
C VAL A 159 -12.89 20.34 0.18
N ASN A 160 -13.49 20.39 -1.02
CA ASN A 160 -14.81 19.87 -1.27
C ASN A 160 -14.74 18.99 -2.53
N PRO A 161 -14.63 17.66 -2.36
CA PRO A 161 -14.58 16.73 -3.48
C PRO A 161 -15.81 16.80 -4.39
N ALA A 162 -17.01 16.93 -3.81
CA ALA A 162 -18.26 16.98 -4.56
C ALA A 162 -18.37 18.21 -5.47
N GLU A 163 -17.85 19.35 -5.04
CA GLU A 163 -17.86 20.61 -5.80
C GLU A 163 -16.53 20.90 -6.52
N ARG A 164 -15.53 20.03 -6.36
CA ARG A 164 -14.14 20.22 -6.83
C ARG A 164 -13.56 21.58 -6.45
N VAL A 165 -13.77 22.00 -5.21
CA VAL A 165 -13.21 23.26 -4.69
C VAL A 165 -11.78 23.03 -4.22
N PHE A 166 -10.88 23.83 -4.77
CA PHE A 166 -9.45 23.78 -4.49
C PHE A 166 -8.98 25.02 -3.73
N MET A 167 -8.02 24.84 -2.82
CA MET A 167 -7.38 25.94 -2.11
C MET A 167 -5.86 25.78 -2.00
N ALA A 168 -5.18 26.86 -1.60
CA ALA A 168 -3.76 26.82 -1.23
C ALA A 168 -3.55 25.87 -0.03
N PRO A 169 -2.71 24.82 -0.16
CA PRO A 169 -2.59 23.80 0.88
C PRO A 169 -1.95 24.30 2.16
N PHE A 170 -0.94 25.17 2.07
CA PHE A 170 -0.10 25.55 3.20
C PHE A 170 -0.21 27.03 3.55
N GLN A 171 -0.09 27.32 4.84
CA GLN A 171 -0.09 28.69 5.38
C GLN A 171 1.14 29.49 4.92
N ASP A 172 2.29 28.84 4.74
CA ASP A 172 3.50 29.48 4.19
C ASP A 172 3.44 29.41 2.65
N PRO A 173 3.19 30.54 1.96
CA PRO A 173 2.86 30.53 0.54
C PRO A 173 3.95 29.96 -0.35
N LYS A 174 5.21 29.98 0.10
CA LYS A 174 6.33 29.48 -0.71
C LYS A 174 6.26 27.97 -0.96
N TYR A 175 5.54 27.21 -0.12
CA TYR A 175 5.36 25.76 -0.30
C TYR A 175 4.11 25.41 -1.11
N ASN A 176 3.34 26.41 -1.54
CA ASN A 176 2.25 26.21 -2.49
C ASN A 176 2.76 26.10 -3.94
N SER A 177 4.08 26.05 -4.13
CA SER A 177 4.70 25.62 -5.38
C SER A 177 5.31 24.21 -5.29
N LEU A 178 5.12 23.40 -6.33
CA LEU A 178 5.62 22.04 -6.45
C LEU A 178 7.15 22.02 -6.34
N SER A 179 7.84 22.95 -7.00
CA SER A 179 9.29 23.10 -6.95
C SER A 179 9.84 23.23 -5.52
N ARG A 180 9.20 24.08 -4.69
CA ARG A 180 9.60 24.29 -3.29
C ARG A 180 9.16 23.14 -2.39
N LEU A 181 7.97 22.61 -2.59
CA LEU A 181 7.46 21.47 -1.84
C LEU A 181 8.32 20.21 -2.08
N ARG A 182 8.72 19.97 -3.34
CA ARG A 182 9.66 18.91 -3.73
C ARG A 182 10.97 19.00 -2.97
N GLN A 183 11.56 20.20 -2.92
CA GLN A 183 12.80 20.43 -2.17
C GLN A 183 12.61 20.13 -0.68
N TYR A 184 11.48 20.55 -0.11
CA TYR A 184 11.12 20.29 1.28
C TYR A 184 10.99 18.79 1.57
N ILE A 185 10.17 18.06 0.79
CA ILE A 185 9.97 16.60 0.92
C ILE A 185 11.31 15.86 0.84
N ARG A 186 12.17 16.19 -0.12
CA ARG A 186 13.49 15.57 -0.26
C ARG A 186 14.41 15.87 0.93
N GLY A 187 14.26 17.04 1.56
CA GLY A 187 14.95 17.38 2.80
C GLY A 187 14.52 16.53 3.99
N LEU A 188 13.29 16.02 4.00
CA LEU A 188 12.77 15.11 5.03
C LEU A 188 13.17 13.65 4.82
N ALA A 189 13.42 13.24 3.57
CA ALA A 189 13.70 11.85 3.18
C ALA A 189 14.85 11.14 3.94
N PRO A 190 15.95 11.80 4.38
CA PRO A 190 16.99 11.13 5.17
C PRO A 190 16.51 10.60 6.53
N ALA A 191 15.52 11.26 7.16
CA ALA A 191 14.94 10.81 8.43
C ALA A 191 14.04 9.57 8.27
N ASN A 192 13.56 9.37 7.04
CA ASN A 192 12.58 8.35 6.64
C ASN A 192 13.15 6.92 6.62
N ARG A 193 14.43 6.80 6.26
CA ARG A 193 15.08 5.49 6.05
C ARG A 193 15.25 4.65 7.31
N MET A 194 15.16 5.22 8.51
CA MET A 194 15.48 4.50 9.75
C MET A 194 14.28 3.84 10.45
N ARG A 195 13.02 4.15 10.07
CA ARG A 195 11.84 3.61 10.80
C ARG A 195 10.99 2.64 10.00
N TYR A 196 11.01 2.70 8.67
CA TYR A 196 10.26 1.76 7.82
C TYR A 196 10.82 0.34 7.77
N ILE A 197 12.07 0.14 8.24
CA ILE A 197 12.77 -1.15 8.23
C ILE A 197 12.01 -2.23 9.04
N HIS A 198 11.11 -1.86 9.95
CA HIS A 198 10.30 -2.83 10.70
C HIS A 198 8.94 -3.20 10.06
N ARG A 199 8.50 -2.49 9.02
CA ARG A 199 7.30 -2.88 8.23
C ARG A 199 7.65 -3.46 6.87
N ASP A 200 8.84 -3.18 6.34
CA ASP A 200 9.46 -3.93 5.24
C ASP A 200 10.05 -5.26 5.74
N ARG A 201 9.27 -6.09 6.46
CA ARG A 201 9.33 -7.50 6.08
C ARG A 201 8.76 -7.49 4.68
N ASP A 202 9.64 -7.27 3.70
CA ASP A 202 9.41 -7.41 2.27
C ASP A 202 8.95 -8.85 2.04
N VAL A 203 7.72 -9.17 2.42
CA VAL A 203 6.96 -10.20 1.75
C VAL A 203 6.86 -9.62 0.36
N LYS A 204 7.83 -9.99 -0.49
CA LYS A 204 7.90 -9.59 -1.87
C LYS A 204 6.61 -10.12 -2.48
N VAL A 205 5.58 -9.28 -2.48
CA VAL A 205 4.28 -9.63 -3.05
C VAL A 205 4.55 -9.97 -4.49
N LEU A 206 4.43 -11.26 -4.81
CA LEU A 206 4.65 -11.75 -6.15
C LEU A 206 3.36 -11.48 -6.94
N GLU A 207 3.48 -10.65 -7.97
CA GLU A 207 2.38 -10.40 -8.92
C GLU A 207 1.83 -11.71 -9.47
N GLN A 208 2.74 -12.55 -9.97
CA GLN A 208 2.44 -13.84 -10.54
C GLN A 208 3.66 -14.75 -10.38
N ALA A 209 3.42 -16.03 -10.13
CA ALA A 209 4.50 -17.00 -10.13
C ALA A 209 5.00 -17.25 -11.58
N PRO A 210 6.31 -17.42 -11.82
CA PRO A 210 6.85 -17.63 -13.16
C PRO A 210 6.44 -18.98 -13.78
N SER A 211 5.92 -19.91 -12.99
CA SER A 211 5.39 -21.20 -13.43
C SER A 211 4.48 -21.81 -12.36
N HIS A 212 3.70 -22.83 -12.74
CA HIS A 212 2.90 -23.61 -11.79
C HIS A 212 3.75 -24.28 -10.71
N ALA A 213 4.93 -24.78 -11.07
CA ALA A 213 5.84 -25.37 -10.09
C ALA A 213 6.30 -24.34 -9.06
N ALA A 214 6.60 -23.12 -9.49
CA ALA A 214 6.94 -22.03 -8.58
C ALA A 214 5.76 -21.63 -7.68
N LEU A 215 4.53 -21.59 -8.21
CA LEU A 215 3.33 -21.30 -7.41
C LEU A 215 3.07 -22.36 -6.34
N ILE A 216 3.16 -23.65 -6.71
CA ILE A 216 2.99 -24.78 -5.80
C ILE A 216 4.06 -24.77 -4.70
N ASN A 217 5.30 -24.41 -5.04
CA ASN A 217 6.38 -24.31 -4.07
C ASN A 217 6.18 -23.14 -3.12
N LEU A 218 5.68 -22.01 -3.63
CA LEU A 218 5.43 -20.80 -2.86
C LEU A 218 4.30 -20.98 -1.84
N ALA A 219 3.20 -21.64 -2.22
CA ALA A 219 2.02 -21.77 -1.37
C ALA A 219 2.26 -22.72 -0.18
N ASP A 220 1.92 -22.31 1.03
CA ASP A 220 1.90 -23.17 2.22
C ASP A 220 0.66 -24.07 2.25
N HIS A 221 -0.48 -23.53 1.78
CA HIS A 221 -1.72 -24.28 1.64
C HIS A 221 -2.22 -24.26 0.19
N ILE A 222 -2.71 -25.41 -0.27
CA ILE A 222 -3.36 -25.55 -1.58
C ILE A 222 -4.69 -26.27 -1.38
N LEU A 223 -5.78 -25.56 -1.64
CA LEU A 223 -7.13 -26.02 -1.35
C LEU A 223 -7.96 -26.09 -2.63
N LEU A 224 -8.80 -27.12 -2.74
CA LEU A 224 -9.98 -27.07 -3.60
C LEU A 224 -11.15 -26.65 -2.73
N ILE A 225 -11.74 -25.51 -3.04
CA ILE A 225 -12.86 -24.94 -2.31
C ILE A 225 -14.09 -24.84 -3.20
N GLU A 226 -15.25 -24.76 -2.56
CA GLU A 226 -16.51 -24.36 -3.16
C GLU A 226 -17.04 -23.13 -2.42
N THR A 227 -17.38 -22.09 -3.16
CA THR A 227 -17.85 -20.82 -2.61
C THR A 227 -19.31 -20.91 -2.19
N ILE A 228 -19.61 -20.43 -0.98
CA ILE A 228 -20.96 -20.47 -0.39
C ILE A 228 -21.58 -19.07 -0.37
N SER A 229 -20.77 -18.06 -0.07
CA SER A 229 -21.19 -16.66 -0.03
C SER A 229 -20.05 -15.79 -0.51
N ALA A 230 -20.37 -14.66 -1.16
CA ALA A 230 -19.40 -13.66 -1.56
C ALA A 230 -19.99 -12.28 -1.33
N GLU A 231 -19.26 -11.43 -0.62
CA GLU A 231 -19.64 -10.03 -0.40
C GLU A 231 -18.47 -9.11 -0.66
N LEU A 232 -18.69 -8.07 -1.45
CA LEU A 232 -17.69 -7.04 -1.62
C LEU A 232 -17.43 -6.34 -0.28
N ASN A 233 -16.16 -6.09 0.01
CA ASN A 233 -15.80 -5.19 1.10
C ASN A 233 -16.28 -3.76 0.80
N ALA A 234 -16.18 -2.87 1.79
CA ALA A 234 -16.75 -1.52 1.71
C ALA A 234 -16.28 -0.70 0.49
N ASN A 235 -15.09 -0.98 -0.04
CA ASN A 235 -14.52 -0.30 -1.21
C ASN A 235 -14.58 -1.14 -2.50
N GLY A 236 -15.25 -2.29 -2.52
CA GLY A 236 -15.40 -3.11 -3.74
C GLY A 236 -14.09 -3.70 -4.27
N THR A 237 -13.02 -3.72 -3.49
CA THR A 237 -11.69 -4.13 -3.95
C THR A 237 -11.40 -5.61 -3.77
N ALA A 238 -12.10 -6.26 -2.84
CA ALA A 238 -11.99 -7.68 -2.57
C ALA A 238 -13.35 -8.24 -2.15
N ALA A 239 -13.57 -9.52 -2.41
CA ALA A 239 -14.74 -10.25 -1.91
C ALA A 239 -14.37 -10.98 -0.61
N MET A 240 -15.14 -10.75 0.46
CA MET A 240 -15.22 -11.62 1.63
C MET A 240 -15.99 -12.87 1.23
N VAL A 241 -15.26 -13.95 0.98
CA VAL A 241 -15.82 -15.21 0.48
C VAL A 241 -15.89 -16.23 1.62
N GLY A 242 -17.11 -16.63 1.94
CA GLY A 242 -17.37 -17.80 2.76
C GLY A 242 -17.33 -19.05 1.89
N PHE A 243 -16.62 -20.08 2.32
CA PHE A 243 -16.38 -21.27 1.49
C PHE A 243 -16.43 -22.57 2.29
N ARG A 244 -16.55 -23.68 1.56
CA ARG A 244 -16.36 -25.04 2.05
C ARG A 244 -15.13 -25.65 1.38
N THR A 245 -14.23 -26.20 2.18
CA THR A 245 -13.10 -26.98 1.66
C THR A 245 -13.60 -28.34 1.17
N ILE A 246 -13.34 -28.64 -0.10
CA ILE A 246 -13.62 -29.93 -0.73
C ILE A 246 -12.42 -30.87 -0.59
N HIS A 247 -11.22 -30.33 -0.83
CA HIS A 247 -9.97 -31.08 -0.70
C HIS A 247 -8.81 -30.18 -0.28
N THR A 248 -7.83 -30.76 0.42
CA THR A 248 -6.56 -30.10 0.77
C THR A 248 -5.42 -30.87 0.12
N TYR A 249 -4.70 -30.23 -0.80
CA TYR A 249 -3.56 -30.80 -1.53
C TYR A 249 -2.23 -30.56 -0.82
N LYS A 250 -2.06 -29.41 -0.18
CA LYS A 250 -0.86 -29.03 0.59
C LYS A 250 -1.27 -28.24 1.82
N GLY A 251 -0.45 -28.33 2.87
CA GLY A 251 -0.70 -27.70 4.17
C GLY A 251 -1.68 -28.50 5.02
N GLU A 252 -1.80 -28.12 6.30
CA GLU A 252 -2.93 -28.54 7.11
C GLU A 252 -4.21 -27.88 6.56
N GLY A 253 -5.34 -28.55 6.73
CA GLY A 253 -6.62 -27.92 6.40
C GLY A 253 -6.71 -26.60 7.18
N ILE A 254 -7.15 -25.52 6.54
CA ILE A 254 -7.39 -24.26 7.24
C ILE A 254 -8.58 -24.49 8.17
N HIS A 255 -8.27 -24.98 9.36
CA HIS A 255 -9.21 -25.21 10.42
C HIS A 255 -9.67 -23.83 10.88
N ALA A 256 -10.95 -23.56 10.68
CA ALA A 256 -11.61 -22.44 11.28
C ALA A 256 -11.24 -22.37 12.75
N THR A 257 -10.38 -21.42 13.14
CA THR A 257 -10.29 -21.01 14.54
C THR A 257 -11.72 -20.74 14.99
N THR A 258 -12.10 -21.46 16.03
CA THR A 258 -13.44 -22.00 16.25
C THR A 258 -14.41 -20.95 16.80
N THR A 259 -14.53 -19.83 16.11
CA THR A 259 -15.67 -18.94 16.24
C THR A 259 -16.53 -19.19 15.01
N ALA A 260 -17.58 -20.00 15.18
CA ALA A 260 -18.67 -20.06 14.20
C ALA A 260 -19.20 -18.64 14.00
N SER A 261 -18.66 -17.94 13.01
CA SER A 261 -19.12 -16.62 12.64
C SER A 261 -20.30 -16.83 11.71
N THR A 262 -21.51 -16.60 12.19
CA THR A 262 -22.66 -16.43 11.31
C THR A 262 -22.42 -15.20 10.44
N PHE A 263 -22.12 -15.42 9.16
CA PHE A 263 -22.08 -14.37 8.16
C PHE A 263 -23.44 -14.34 7.48
N LYS A 264 -24.21 -13.26 7.70
CA LYS A 264 -25.62 -13.14 7.26
C LYS A 264 -26.52 -14.34 7.60
N GLY A 265 -26.30 -14.95 8.77
CA GLY A 265 -27.10 -16.11 9.21
C GLY A 265 -26.73 -17.45 8.56
N VAL A 266 -25.77 -17.46 7.63
CA VAL A 266 -25.16 -18.70 7.13
C VAL A 266 -24.00 -19.06 8.03
N ASN A 267 -23.99 -20.30 8.51
CA ASN A 267 -22.86 -20.84 9.27
C ASN A 267 -21.75 -21.19 8.26
N VAL A 268 -20.89 -20.22 7.98
CA VAL A 268 -19.71 -20.41 7.13
C VAL A 268 -18.52 -20.81 8.00
N ALA A 269 -17.86 -21.90 7.60
CA ALA A 269 -16.74 -22.45 8.35
C ALA A 269 -15.57 -21.48 8.37
N THR A 270 -15.22 -20.89 7.22
CA THR A 270 -14.05 -20.01 7.09
C THR A 270 -14.34 -18.90 6.07
N ILE A 271 -13.78 -17.71 6.29
CA ILE A 271 -13.84 -16.57 5.36
C ILE A 271 -12.44 -16.32 4.80
N LEU A 272 -12.34 -16.14 3.48
CA LEU A 272 -11.13 -15.67 2.79
C LEU A 272 -11.43 -14.37 2.06
N PHE A 273 -10.45 -13.48 1.97
CA PHE A 273 -10.51 -12.37 1.03
C PHE A 273 -10.01 -12.85 -0.32
N LEU A 274 -10.91 -12.96 -1.30
CA LEU A 274 -10.62 -13.41 -2.65
C LEU A 274 -10.90 -12.28 -3.66
N PRO A 275 -10.41 -12.39 -4.91
CA PRO A 275 -10.71 -11.43 -5.96
C PRO A 275 -12.22 -11.31 -6.23
N THR A 276 -12.65 -10.15 -6.70
CA THR A 276 -14.09 -9.84 -6.90
C THR A 276 -14.75 -10.60 -8.03
N TYR A 277 -14.00 -11.30 -8.88
CA TYR A 277 -14.54 -12.13 -9.97
C TYR A 277 -14.97 -13.53 -9.49
N VAL A 278 -14.81 -13.85 -8.22
CA VAL A 278 -15.22 -15.14 -7.66
C VAL A 278 -16.75 -15.19 -7.55
N GLU A 279 -17.34 -16.22 -8.14
CA GLU A 279 -18.78 -16.44 -8.16
C GLU A 279 -19.19 -17.42 -7.05
N ILE A 280 -20.45 -17.35 -6.62
CA ILE A 280 -21.04 -18.25 -5.62
C ILE A 280 -21.37 -19.62 -6.26
N ASN A 281 -21.24 -20.71 -5.49
CA ASN A 281 -21.47 -22.09 -5.93
C ASN A 281 -20.53 -22.55 -7.05
N GLN A 282 -19.35 -21.94 -7.14
CA GLN A 282 -18.30 -22.34 -8.06
C GLN A 282 -17.12 -22.94 -7.30
N ARG A 283 -16.35 -23.78 -7.99
CA ARG A 283 -15.17 -24.43 -7.42
C ARG A 283 -13.89 -23.75 -7.88
N TYR A 284 -12.95 -23.63 -6.95
CA TYR A 284 -11.67 -22.99 -7.18
C TYR A 284 -10.53 -23.77 -6.55
N LEU A 285 -9.42 -23.88 -7.27
CA LEU A 285 -8.12 -24.15 -6.66
C LEU A 285 -7.56 -22.83 -6.13
N VAL A 286 -7.23 -22.81 -4.84
CA VAL A 286 -6.71 -21.62 -4.15
C VAL A 286 -5.34 -21.93 -3.55
N PHE A 287 -4.38 -21.07 -3.83
CA PHE A 287 -3.00 -21.13 -3.38
C PHE A 287 -2.77 -20.04 -2.34
N LEU A 288 -2.40 -20.44 -1.13
CA LEU A 288 -2.32 -19.56 0.03
C LEU A 288 -0.94 -19.66 0.70
N VAL A 289 -0.50 -18.55 1.29
CA VAL A 289 0.72 -18.44 2.09
C VAL A 289 0.32 -18.03 3.50
N GLU A 290 0.99 -18.61 4.50
CA GLU A 290 0.86 -18.23 5.90
C GLU A 290 1.98 -17.22 6.24
N GLU A 291 1.58 -16.03 6.71
CA GLU A 291 2.49 -14.98 7.16
C GLU A 291 2.98 -15.27 8.59
N ASP A 292 4.08 -14.64 9.00
CA ASP A 292 4.73 -14.89 10.31
C ASP A 292 3.83 -14.60 11.54
N ASP A 293 2.73 -13.85 11.36
CA ASP A 293 1.74 -13.55 12.39
C ASP A 293 0.53 -14.51 12.36
N GLY A 294 0.58 -15.55 11.52
CA GLY A 294 -0.48 -16.54 11.33
C GLY A 294 -1.60 -16.07 10.40
N HIS A 295 -1.49 -14.89 9.78
CA HIS A 295 -2.44 -14.47 8.75
C HIS A 295 -2.25 -15.27 7.46
N ILE A 296 -3.36 -15.70 6.86
CA ILE A 296 -3.34 -16.42 5.58
C ILE A 296 -3.78 -15.49 4.46
N THR A 297 -2.98 -15.43 3.40
CA THR A 297 -3.27 -14.63 2.19
C THR A 297 -3.03 -15.45 0.92
N LEU A 298 -3.42 -14.93 -0.24
CA LEU A 298 -3.10 -15.56 -1.54
C LEU A 298 -1.58 -15.66 -1.73
N ALA A 299 -1.08 -16.70 -2.41
CA ALA A 299 0.35 -16.83 -2.65
C ALA A 299 0.90 -15.74 -3.60
N THR A 300 0.07 -15.29 -4.54
CA THR A 300 0.36 -14.27 -5.56
C THR A 300 -0.89 -13.44 -5.82
N ARG A 301 -0.72 -12.22 -6.37
CA ARG A 301 -1.88 -11.39 -6.77
C ARG A 301 -2.67 -12.00 -7.94
N ARG A 302 -1.99 -12.70 -8.85
CA ARG A 302 -2.57 -13.36 -10.04
C ARG A 302 -2.21 -14.83 -10.09
N GLY A 303 -3.17 -15.66 -10.51
CA GLY A 303 -3.01 -17.11 -10.66
C GLY A 303 -3.14 -17.91 -9.37
N SER A 304 -3.31 -17.27 -8.21
CA SER A 304 -3.56 -17.96 -6.93
C SER A 304 -5.00 -18.42 -6.74
N VAL A 305 -5.92 -18.02 -7.62
CA VAL A 305 -7.31 -18.49 -7.64
C VAL A 305 -7.60 -18.94 -9.07
N VAL A 306 -7.86 -20.23 -9.25
CA VAL A 306 -8.09 -20.86 -10.55
C VAL A 306 -9.46 -21.54 -10.53
N ALA A 307 -10.39 -21.05 -11.35
CA ALA A 307 -11.74 -21.60 -11.43
C ALA A 307 -11.73 -23.00 -12.06
N GLU A 308 -12.68 -23.87 -11.70
CA GLU A 308 -12.85 -25.20 -12.33
C GLU A 308 -13.12 -25.11 -13.85
N THR A 309 -13.66 -23.97 -14.31
CA THR A 309 -13.89 -23.65 -15.72
C THR A 309 -12.64 -23.16 -16.47
N ASP A 310 -11.56 -22.83 -15.75
CA ASP A 310 -10.31 -22.36 -16.36
C ASP A 310 -9.56 -23.55 -17.02
N PRO A 311 -9.07 -23.41 -18.27
CA PRO A 311 -8.32 -24.47 -18.94
C PRO A 311 -7.10 -24.99 -18.17
N GLU A 312 -6.49 -24.16 -17.31
CA GLU A 312 -5.32 -24.53 -16.50
C GLU A 312 -5.69 -25.36 -15.26
N PHE A 313 -6.98 -25.43 -14.89
CA PHE A 313 -7.43 -26.12 -13.69
C PHE A 313 -7.10 -27.61 -13.70
N SER A 314 -7.49 -28.32 -14.78
CA SER A 314 -7.28 -29.77 -14.87
C SER A 314 -5.79 -30.14 -14.89
N PRO A 315 -4.93 -29.50 -15.71
CA PRO A 315 -3.48 -29.72 -15.66
C PRO A 315 -2.84 -29.43 -14.30
N LEU A 316 -3.31 -28.41 -13.58
CA LEU A 316 -2.85 -28.12 -12.21
C LEU A 316 -3.26 -29.21 -11.23
N LEU A 317 -4.52 -29.65 -11.29
CA LEU A 317 -5.07 -30.69 -10.42
C LEU A 317 -4.32 -32.02 -10.58
N GLU A 318 -3.99 -32.39 -11.82
CA GLU A 318 -3.19 -33.58 -12.13
C GLU A 318 -1.79 -33.48 -11.52
N LYS A 319 -1.11 -32.35 -11.67
CA LYS A 319 0.22 -32.10 -11.08
C LYS A 319 0.20 -32.22 -9.55
N LEU A 320 -0.82 -31.66 -8.90
CA LEU A 320 -1.00 -31.72 -7.44
C LEU A 320 -1.32 -33.13 -6.94
N THR A 321 -1.99 -33.95 -7.75
CA THR A 321 -2.33 -35.33 -7.40
C THR A 321 -1.15 -36.27 -7.63
N ALA A 322 -0.35 -36.01 -8.66
CA ALA A 322 0.84 -36.81 -8.99
C ALA A 322 1.97 -36.64 -7.97
N SER A 323 2.14 -35.45 -7.38
CA SER A 323 3.21 -35.18 -6.40
C SER A 323 3.04 -35.90 -5.05
N ARG A 324 1.89 -36.54 -4.82
CA ARG A 324 1.59 -37.33 -3.61
C ARG A 324 1.91 -38.82 -3.73
N ARG A 325 2.21 -39.31 -4.94
CA ARG A 325 2.60 -40.71 -5.17
C ARG A 325 4.10 -40.86 -5.07
#